data_AF-A0A1D7QBU1-F1
#
_entry.id   AF-A0A1D7QBU1-F1
#
_cell.length_a   1.000
_cell.length_b   1.000
_cell.length_c   1.000
_cell.angle_alpha   90.00
_cell.angle_beta   90.00
_cell.angle_gamma   90.00
#
_symmetry.space_group_name_H-M   'P 1'
#
loop_
_entity.id
_entity.type
_entity.pdbx_description
1 polymer ?
#
loop_
_entity_poly.entity_id
_entity_poly.type
_entity_poly.pdbx_seq_one_letter_code
_entity_poly.pdbx_strand_id
1 'polypeptide(L)'
;MAKSWYVYMGAGDPTLFSSYRRLTVKHTCLCGNQICAIYAKGEDTLPEGPLSINLQQYIKAALATGALQPERPAGTKKYVYLRSVLP
;
A
#
# COMPACT_ATOMS: atom_id res chain seq x y z
N MET A 1 13.11 13.61 -1.40
CA MET A 1 13.18 12.16 -1.12
C MET A 1 12.21 11.46 -2.05
N ALA A 2 12.69 10.48 -2.81
CA ALA A 2 11.88 9.81 -3.81
C ALA A 2 10.89 8.83 -3.17
N LYS A 3 9.80 8.54 -3.91
CA LYS A 3 8.74 7.63 -3.49
C LYS A 3 8.53 6.58 -4.58
N SER A 4 8.44 5.32 -4.16
CA SER A 4 8.29 4.17 -5.05
C SER A 4 7.06 3.35 -4.68
N TRP A 5 6.65 2.48 -5.58
CA TRP A 5 5.61 1.49 -5.33
C TRP A 5 6.22 0.26 -4.66
N TYR A 6 5.53 -0.26 -3.65
CA TYR A 6 5.94 -1.49 -2.97
C TYR A 6 4.76 -2.44 -2.86
N VAL A 7 4.97 -3.71 -3.21
CA VAL A 7 3.98 -4.78 -3.10
C VAL A 7 3.99 -5.37 -1.70
N TYR A 8 2.80 -5.66 -1.17
CA TYR A 8 2.66 -6.45 0.04
C TYR A 8 2.88 -7.93 -0.27
N MET A 9 3.77 -8.58 0.48
CA MET A 9 4.14 -9.97 0.24
C MET A 9 3.11 -10.99 0.76
N GLY A 10 2.01 -10.53 1.38
CA GLY A 10 0.90 -11.39 1.79
C GLY A 10 1.06 -12.01 3.19
N ALA A 11 2.17 -11.76 3.88
CA ALA A 11 2.44 -12.30 5.20
C ALA A 11 2.83 -11.22 6.21
N GLY A 12 2.38 -11.38 7.45
CA GLY A 12 2.72 -10.50 8.58
C GLY A 12 1.77 -9.32 8.77
N ASP A 13 2.24 -8.30 9.49
CA ASP A 13 1.50 -7.07 9.71
C ASP A 13 1.69 -6.13 8.50
N PRO A 14 0.61 -5.72 7.81
CA PRO A 14 0.69 -4.81 6.67
C PRO A 14 1.09 -3.39 7.04
N THR A 15 1.22 -3.03 8.32
CA THR A 15 1.73 -1.72 8.75
C THR A 15 3.25 -1.69 8.91
N LEU A 16 3.91 -2.85 8.86
CA LEU A 16 5.36 -2.97 8.91
C LEU A 16 5.96 -2.78 7.52
N PHE A 17 6.98 -1.91 7.42
CA PHE A 17 7.69 -1.67 6.16
C PHE A 17 8.40 -2.92 5.62
N SER A 18 8.83 -3.83 6.52
CA SER A 18 9.52 -5.07 6.18
C SER A 18 8.62 -6.09 5.45
N SER A 19 7.30 -5.93 5.52
CA SER A 19 6.31 -6.77 4.82
C SER A 19 6.17 -6.43 3.33
N TYR A 20 6.90 -5.43 2.84
CA TYR A 20 6.78 -4.90 1.50
C TYR A 20 8.06 -5.07 0.69
N ARG A 21 7.92 -5.14 -0.65
CA ARG A 21 9.04 -5.18 -1.59
C ARG A 21 8.82 -4.23 -2.76
N ARG A 22 9.88 -3.55 -3.21
CA ARG A 22 9.78 -2.57 -4.30
C ARG A 22 9.28 -3.23 -5.58
N LEU A 23 8.38 -2.54 -6.26
CA LEU A 23 7.90 -2.88 -7.59
C LEU A 23 8.67 -2.09 -8.64
N THR A 24 9.10 -2.77 -9.70
CA THR A 24 9.62 -2.17 -10.93
C THR A 24 8.56 -2.10 -12.04
N VAL A 25 7.46 -2.84 -11.86
CA VAL A 25 6.33 -2.90 -12.79
C VAL A 25 5.09 -2.22 -12.20
N LYS A 26 4.23 -1.69 -13.08
CA LYS A 26 2.96 -1.08 -12.66
C LYS A 26 1.98 -2.17 -12.19
N HIS A 27 1.49 -2.05 -10.95
CA HIS A 27 0.47 -2.95 -10.43
C HIS A 27 -0.90 -2.69 -11.09
N THR A 28 -1.74 -3.73 -11.17
CA THR A 28 -3.12 -3.68 -11.69
C THR A 28 -4.18 -3.65 -10.60
N CYS A 29 -3.75 -3.61 -9.34
CA CYS A 29 -4.62 -3.62 -8.17
C CYS A 29 -5.49 -2.38 -8.07
N LEU A 30 -6.69 -2.53 -7.50
CA LEU A 30 -7.69 -1.48 -7.33
C LEU A 30 -8.31 -1.60 -5.93
N CYS A 31 -9.44 -2.30 -5.83
CA CYS A 31 -10.18 -2.56 -4.59
C CYS A 31 -10.15 -4.06 -4.26
N GLY A 32 -10.47 -4.43 -3.03
CA GLY A 32 -10.45 -5.82 -2.59
C GLY A 32 -10.33 -5.99 -1.08
N ASN A 33 -9.97 -7.19 -0.65
CA ASN A 33 -9.89 -7.58 0.76
C ASN A 33 -8.46 -7.76 1.28
N GLN A 34 -7.44 -7.60 0.43
CA GLN A 34 -6.04 -7.71 0.82
C GLN A 34 -5.24 -6.53 0.28
N ILE A 35 -4.25 -6.04 1.04
CA ILE A 35 -3.29 -5.08 0.52
C ILE A 35 -2.55 -5.68 -0.67
N CYS A 36 -2.49 -4.91 -1.75
CA CYS A 36 -1.68 -5.23 -2.91
C CYS A 36 -0.42 -4.39 -2.93
N ALA A 37 -0.56 -3.06 -2.99
CA ALA A 37 0.59 -2.17 -3.14
C ALA A 37 0.40 -0.86 -2.37
N ILE A 38 1.52 -0.31 -1.91
CA ILE A 38 1.59 0.98 -1.24
C ILE A 38 2.57 1.92 -1.95
N TYR A 39 2.29 3.20 -1.87
CA TYR A 39 3.20 4.26 -2.32
C TYR A 39 3.93 4.84 -1.12
N ALA A 40 5.18 4.44 -0.93
CA ALA A 40 5.98 4.77 0.24
C ALA A 40 7.27 5.48 -0.14
N LYS A 41 7.92 6.08 0.86
CA LYS A 41 9.23 6.74 0.69
C LYS A 41 10.32 5.68 0.53
N GLY A 42 11.30 5.95 -0.33
CA GLY A 42 12.45 5.09 -0.58
C GLY A 42 12.55 4.62 -2.02
N GLU A 43 13.74 4.17 -2.41
CA GLU A 43 14.04 3.56 -3.71
C GLU A 43 14.72 2.20 -3.56
N ASP A 44 14.99 1.72 -2.35
CA ASP A 44 15.59 0.41 -2.19
C ASP A 44 14.55 -0.72 -2.32
N THR A 45 15.00 -1.95 -2.10
CA THR A 45 14.13 -3.14 -2.07
C THR A 45 13.01 -3.02 -1.03
N LEU A 46 13.24 -2.26 0.04
CA LEU A 46 12.31 -1.99 1.13
C LEU A 46 11.98 -0.50 1.20
N PRO A 47 10.81 -0.10 1.73
CA PRO A 47 10.55 1.29 2.07
C PRO A 47 11.60 1.84 3.05
N GLU A 48 11.90 3.12 2.92
CA GLU A 48 12.86 3.81 3.78
C GLU A 48 12.26 4.03 5.18
N GLY A 49 12.65 3.16 6.11
CA GLY A 49 12.24 3.23 7.52
C GLY A 49 10.78 2.82 7.77
N PRO A 50 10.30 3.00 9.01
CA PRO A 50 8.91 2.73 9.36
C PRO A 50 7.95 3.51 8.47
N LEU A 51 6.83 2.89 8.10
CA LEU A 51 5.79 3.57 7.32
C LEU A 51 5.26 4.76 8.12
N SER A 52 4.99 5.89 7.44
CA SER A 52 4.43 7.06 8.10
C SER A 52 3.07 6.75 8.74
N ILE A 53 2.74 7.45 9.83
CA ILE A 53 1.47 7.26 10.56
C ILE A 53 0.28 7.38 9.62
N ASN A 54 0.29 8.36 8.71
CA ASN A 54 -0.78 8.54 7.72
C ASN A 54 -0.91 7.34 6.79
N LEU A 55 0.20 6.76 6.32
CA LEU A 55 0.17 5.58 5.45
C LEU A 55 -0.35 4.35 6.21
N GLN A 56 0.05 4.19 7.48
CA GLN A 56 -0.50 3.13 8.33
C GLN A 56 -2.02 3.29 8.54
N GLN A 57 -2.50 4.52 8.76
CA GLN A 57 -3.94 4.80 8.85
C GLN A 57 -4.65 4.49 7.53
N TYR A 58 -4.07 4.84 6.39
CA TYR A 58 -4.62 4.49 5.07
C TYR A 58 -4.66 2.98 4.84
N ILE A 59 -3.66 2.23 5.31
CA ILE A 59 -3.66 0.76 5.24
C ILE A 59 -4.82 0.19 6.06
N LYS A 60 -5.00 0.66 7.30
CA LYS A 60 -6.09 0.22 8.17
C LYS A 60 -7.46 0.56 7.56
N ALA A 61 -7.62 1.79 7.06
CA ALA A 61 -8.85 2.22 6.42
C ALA A 61 -9.14 1.43 5.13
N ALA A 62 -8.12 1.17 4.31
CA ALA A 62 -8.22 0.37 3.09
C ALA A 62 -8.71 -1.05 3.39
N LEU A 63 -8.17 -1.70 4.42
CA LEU A 63 -8.60 -3.03 4.84
C LEU A 63 -10.01 -3.03 5.42
N ALA A 64 -10.42 -1.96 6.11
CA ALA A 64 -11.76 -1.84 6.68
C ALA A 64 -12.83 -1.56 5.62
N THR A 65 -12.54 -0.72 4.62
CA THR A 65 -13.52 -0.32 3.59
C THR A 65 -13.44 -1.16 2.32
N GLY A 66 -12.35 -1.90 2.13
CA GLY A 66 -12.04 -2.61 0.89
C GLY A 66 -11.70 -1.68 -0.29
N ALA A 67 -11.47 -0.38 -0.02
CA ALA A 67 -11.31 0.66 -1.03
C ALA A 67 -9.95 1.36 -0.98
N LEU A 68 -9.57 1.93 -2.13
CA LEU A 68 -8.34 2.69 -2.35
C LEU A 68 -8.24 3.91 -1.41
N GLN A 69 -7.15 4.05 -0.67
CA GLN A 69 -6.97 5.17 0.26
C GLN A 69 -5.87 6.15 -0.19
N PRO A 70 -6.00 7.46 0.08
CA PRO A 70 -7.16 8.13 0.69
C PRO A 70 -8.32 8.28 -0.29
N GLU A 71 -9.55 8.08 0.18
CA GLU A 71 -10.76 8.28 -0.64
C GLU A 71 -11.07 9.76 -0.92
N ARG A 72 -10.77 10.63 0.06
CA ARG A 72 -11.09 12.06 0.02
C ARG A 72 -9.83 12.94 0.10
N PRO A 73 -9.82 14.10 -0.58
CA PRO A 73 -10.80 14.54 -1.58
C PRO A 73 -10.78 13.67 -2.85
N ALA A 74 -11.88 13.68 -3.61
CA ALA A 74 -11.97 12.93 -4.87
C ALA A 74 -10.85 13.36 -5.84
N GLY A 75 -10.27 12.41 -6.58
CA GLY A 75 -9.14 12.66 -7.48
C GLY A 75 -7.77 12.72 -6.79
N THR A 76 -7.69 12.60 -5.47
CA THR A 76 -6.40 12.55 -4.77
C THR A 76 -5.61 11.30 -5.16
N LYS A 77 -4.29 11.47 -5.30
CA LYS A 77 -3.36 10.35 -5.50
C LYS A 77 -3.56 9.32 -4.39
N LYS A 78 -3.92 8.11 -4.79
CA LYS A 78 -4.08 6.97 -3.87
C LYS A 78 -2.70 6.46 -3.48
N TYR A 79 -2.54 6.18 -2.20
CA TYR A 79 -1.32 5.66 -1.60
C TYR A 79 -1.42 4.17 -1.28
N VAL A 80 -2.63 3.63 -1.15
CA VAL A 80 -2.86 2.23 -0.81
C VAL A 80 -3.85 1.62 -1.80
N TYR A 81 -3.46 0.49 -2.38
CA TYR A 81 -4.25 -0.28 -3.34
C TYR A 81 -4.46 -1.69 -2.81
N LEU A 82 -5.64 -2.23 -3.09
CA LEU A 82 -6.02 -3.58 -2.68
C LEU A 82 -6.18 -4.50 -3.89
N ARG A 83 -6.12 -5.81 -3.63
CA ARG A 83 -6.51 -6.85 -4.57
C ARG A 83 -7.57 -7.73 -3.94
N SER A 84 -8.50 -8.17 -4.77
CA SER A 84 -9.42 -9.25 -4.40
C SER A 84 -8.67 -10.57 -4.47
N VAL A 85 -8.62 -11.27 -3.35
CA VAL A 85 -8.18 -12.66 -3.31
C VAL A 85 -9.45 -13.50 -3.36
N LEU A 86 -9.63 -14.25 -4.45
CA LEU A 86 -10.71 -15.24 -4.54
C LEU A 86 -10.49 -16.29 -3.44
N PRO A 87 -11.56 -16.70 -2.73
CA PRO A 87 -11.49 -17.72 -1.68
C PRO A 87 -11.07 -19.09 -2.20
#